data_AF-A0A936MRK2-F1
#
_entry.id   AF-A0A936MRK2-F1
#
_cell.length_a   1.000
_cell.length_b   1.000
_cell.length_c   1.000
_cell.angle_alpha   90.00
_cell.angle_beta   90.00
_cell.angle_gamma   90.00
#
_symmetry.space_group_name_H-M   'P 1'
#
loop_
_entity.id
_entity.type
_entity.pdbx_description
1 polymer ?
#
loop_
_entity_poly.entity_id
_entity_poly.type
_entity_poly.pdbx_seq_one_letter_code
_entity_poly.pdbx_strand_id
1 'polypeptide(L)'
;MPLRMVAVGTGANVAITLYIIGEGRWEANNFPNKQIPVDLLSWDFATNTSNYSILRDKVMDQEGGSVWLTTFAKERALMSPITGSNGTRFFNVGNDFNFVDNIGEAYVQQGLKNGETIDTACSGTFKQFAQSSQIVSDPCPAGVPSYDPSCSEVAAGEIDARIFECGATDAIMEATLDDIATALTGLHPKDVWVTRLEADLPRAALANDLIIAAAASQVEVDADLQARSATNIESLCGSGVVSPMPTMPSDGDKSRMLVLVSTLAAGLLAFARKRLRNVELPTVA
;
A
#
# COMPACT_ATOMS: atom_id res chain seq x y z
N MET A 1 -7.68 -4.87 20.88
CA MET A 1 -8.75 -5.86 20.68
C MET A 1 -8.13 -7.20 20.27
N PRO A 2 -8.47 -8.32 20.92
CA PRO A 2 -7.97 -9.63 20.51
C PRO A 2 -8.79 -10.22 19.34
N LEU A 3 -8.10 -10.77 18.34
CA LEU A 3 -8.64 -11.52 17.22
C LEU A 3 -8.16 -12.96 17.35
N ARG A 4 -9.11 -13.88 17.48
CA ARG A 4 -8.81 -15.28 17.72
C ARG A 4 -8.19 -15.92 16.48
N MET A 5 -6.99 -16.48 16.63
CA MET A 5 -6.32 -17.20 15.54
C MET A 5 -6.48 -18.70 15.72
N VAL A 6 -6.84 -19.41 14.64
CA VAL A 6 -7.12 -20.85 14.70
C VAL A 6 -6.33 -21.58 13.61
N ALA A 7 -5.55 -22.57 14.02
CA ALA A 7 -4.65 -23.35 13.15
C ALA A 7 -5.27 -24.64 12.57
N VAL A 8 -6.58 -24.83 12.71
CA VAL A 8 -7.24 -26.08 12.30
C VAL A 8 -7.23 -26.19 10.78
N GLY A 9 -6.64 -27.27 10.25
CA GLY A 9 -6.60 -27.55 8.81
C GLY A 9 -5.61 -26.70 8.00
N THR A 10 -4.74 -25.91 8.64
CA THR A 10 -3.84 -24.98 7.95
C THR A 10 -2.61 -25.67 7.34
N GLY A 11 -2.00 -25.05 6.33
CA GLY A 11 -0.70 -25.47 5.79
C GLY A 11 0.46 -25.18 6.74
N ALA A 12 1.69 -25.19 6.22
CA ALA A 12 2.87 -24.76 6.98
C ALA A 12 2.77 -23.27 7.37
N ASN A 13 2.23 -22.46 6.45
CA ASN A 13 1.98 -21.04 6.59
C ASN A 13 0.51 -20.70 6.28
N VAL A 14 0.04 -19.57 6.78
CA VAL A 14 -1.29 -19.01 6.53
C VAL A 14 -1.17 -17.54 6.18
N ALA A 15 -1.52 -17.21 4.93
CA ALA A 15 -1.66 -15.85 4.48
C ALA A 15 -2.94 -15.23 5.06
N ILE A 16 -2.81 -14.08 5.73
CA ILE A 16 -3.93 -13.33 6.30
C ILE A 16 -3.86 -11.90 5.77
N THR A 17 -5.00 -11.38 5.33
CA THR A 17 -5.20 -9.95 5.04
C THR A 17 -6.33 -9.44 5.91
N LEU A 18 -6.05 -8.41 6.69
CA LEU A 18 -7.01 -7.76 7.56
C LEU A 18 -7.23 -6.33 7.08
N TYR A 19 -8.51 -5.95 6.92
CA TYR A 19 -8.91 -4.57 6.78
C TYR A 19 -9.55 -4.13 8.09
N ILE A 20 -9.10 -3.00 8.61
CA ILE A 20 -9.61 -2.40 9.84
C ILE A 20 -10.20 -1.05 9.44
N ILE A 21 -11.49 -0.91 9.71
CA ILE A 21 -12.20 0.36 9.67
C ILE A 21 -12.37 0.79 11.12
N GLY A 22 -11.84 1.96 11.46
CA GLY A 22 -11.87 2.46 12.83
C GLY A 22 -11.28 3.86 12.91
N GLU A 23 -11.40 4.49 14.06
CA GLU A 23 -10.80 5.80 14.29
C GLU A 23 -9.29 5.68 14.48
N GLY A 24 -8.54 6.40 13.66
CA GLY A 24 -7.08 6.32 13.62
C GLY A 24 -6.51 5.05 12.98
N ARG A 25 -5.20 5.08 12.74
CA ARG A 25 -4.42 3.94 12.26
C ARG A 25 -4.26 2.88 13.34
N TRP A 26 -4.41 1.61 12.95
CA TRP A 26 -4.20 0.45 13.80
C TRP A 26 -2.93 -0.34 13.43
N GLU A 27 -2.41 -1.12 14.36
CA GLU A 27 -1.31 -2.05 14.12
C GLU A 27 -1.39 -3.30 15.01
N ALA A 28 -0.62 -4.32 14.65
CA ALA A 28 -0.39 -5.47 15.52
C ALA A 28 0.41 -5.04 16.76
N ASN A 29 -0.05 -5.43 17.94
CA ASN A 29 0.53 -5.05 19.23
C ASN A 29 1.45 -6.13 19.80
N ASN A 30 1.04 -7.39 19.72
CA ASN A 30 1.78 -8.53 20.25
C ASN A 30 2.59 -9.30 19.18
N PHE A 31 2.54 -8.83 17.93
CA PHE A 31 3.42 -9.25 16.86
C PHE A 31 4.21 -8.04 16.35
N PRO A 32 5.46 -8.23 15.88
CA PRO A 32 6.18 -7.21 15.15
C PRO A 32 5.35 -6.64 14.00
N ASN A 33 5.04 -5.34 14.07
CA ASN A 33 4.45 -4.59 12.97
C ASN A 33 5.58 -3.94 12.14
N LYS A 34 5.57 -4.13 10.83
CA LYS A 34 6.60 -3.66 9.90
C LYS A 34 5.96 -2.98 8.68
N GLN A 35 6.80 -2.28 7.93
CA GLN A 35 6.45 -1.70 6.63
C GLN A 35 7.54 -2.07 5.62
N ILE A 36 7.21 -2.00 4.33
CA ILE A 36 8.17 -2.22 3.26
C ILE A 36 9.23 -1.12 3.30
N PRO A 37 10.53 -1.44 3.27
CA PRO A 37 11.60 -0.44 3.21
C PRO A 37 11.67 0.18 1.81
N VAL A 38 10.85 1.21 1.56
CA VAL A 38 10.69 1.85 0.23
C VAL A 38 12.02 2.42 -0.31
N ASP A 39 12.95 2.80 0.56
CA ASP A 39 14.28 3.27 0.15
C ASP A 39 15.13 2.21 -0.56
N LEU A 40 14.78 0.92 -0.41
CA LEU A 40 15.42 -0.20 -1.10
C LEU A 40 14.66 -0.65 -2.35
N LEU A 41 13.53 -0.01 -2.65
CA LEU A 41 12.71 -0.34 -3.82
C LEU A 41 13.41 0.15 -5.09
N SER A 42 13.64 -0.77 -6.02
CA SER A 42 14.27 -0.53 -7.32
C SER A 42 13.36 -0.93 -8.47
N TRP A 43 13.37 -0.14 -9.53
CA TRP A 43 12.73 -0.46 -10.80
C TRP A 43 13.75 -0.90 -11.85
N ASP A 44 13.52 -2.05 -12.48
CA ASP A 44 14.31 -2.55 -13.59
C ASP A 44 13.64 -2.20 -14.92
N PHE A 45 14.28 -1.31 -15.66
CA PHE A 45 13.79 -0.83 -16.95
C PHE A 45 14.03 -1.80 -18.12
N ALA A 46 14.89 -2.81 -17.98
CA ALA A 46 15.06 -3.83 -19.01
C ALA A 46 13.89 -4.83 -18.98
N THR A 47 13.41 -5.17 -17.78
CA THR A 47 12.35 -6.17 -17.58
C THR A 47 10.98 -5.57 -17.28
N ASN A 48 10.90 -4.25 -17.04
CA ASN A 48 9.69 -3.57 -16.57
C ASN A 48 9.13 -4.19 -15.28
N THR A 49 10.02 -4.50 -14.33
CA THR A 49 9.67 -5.10 -13.05
C THR A 49 10.28 -4.36 -11.88
N SER A 50 9.76 -4.61 -10.67
CA SER A 50 10.35 -4.12 -9.43
C SER A 50 10.83 -5.27 -8.55
N ASN A 51 11.73 -4.97 -7.59
CA ASN A 51 12.15 -5.92 -6.56
C ASN A 51 11.17 -6.00 -5.36
N TYR A 52 9.94 -5.47 -5.48
CA TYR A 52 8.98 -5.37 -4.37
C TYR A 52 8.70 -6.72 -3.70
N SER A 53 8.44 -7.77 -4.47
CA SER A 53 8.14 -9.10 -3.92
C SER A 53 9.27 -9.62 -3.04
N ILE A 54 10.52 -9.49 -3.51
CA ILE A 54 11.72 -9.89 -2.76
C ILE A 54 11.84 -9.09 -1.45
N LEU A 55 11.57 -7.78 -1.47
CA LEU A 55 11.57 -6.96 -0.26
C LEU A 55 10.48 -7.37 0.71
N ARG A 56 9.27 -7.63 0.20
CA ARG A 56 8.12 -8.07 1.00
C ARG A 56 8.41 -9.40 1.67
N ASP A 57 8.87 -10.40 0.92
CA ASP A 57 9.19 -11.72 1.45
C ASP A 57 10.30 -11.63 2.51
N LYS A 58 11.34 -10.84 2.25
CA LYS A 58 12.41 -10.60 3.22
C LYS A 58 11.93 -9.95 4.52
N VAL A 59 10.90 -9.10 4.49
CA VAL A 59 10.32 -8.55 5.72
C VAL A 59 9.42 -9.57 6.41
N MET A 60 8.63 -10.33 5.66
CA MET A 60 7.76 -11.37 6.21
C MET A 60 8.56 -12.49 6.90
N ASP A 61 9.73 -12.86 6.37
CA ASP A 61 10.60 -13.90 6.93
C ASP A 61 11.33 -13.47 8.22
N GLN A 62 11.27 -12.19 8.59
CA GLN A 62 11.86 -11.71 9.85
C GLN A 62 11.15 -12.34 11.04
N GLU A 63 11.82 -12.39 12.19
CA GLU A 63 11.23 -12.88 13.44
C GLU A 63 10.58 -14.28 13.30
N GLY A 64 11.16 -15.11 12.43
CA GLY A 64 10.68 -16.46 12.14
C GLY A 64 9.32 -16.52 11.44
N GLY A 65 8.96 -15.53 10.62
CA GLY A 65 7.69 -15.49 9.89
C GLY A 65 6.53 -14.84 10.66
N SER A 66 6.76 -14.41 11.90
CA SER A 66 5.71 -13.92 12.80
C SER A 66 5.54 -12.40 12.70
N VAL A 67 5.44 -11.86 11.49
CA VAL A 67 5.40 -10.42 11.22
C VAL A 67 4.06 -10.03 10.60
N TRP A 68 3.57 -8.86 10.99
CA TRP A 68 2.48 -8.16 10.31
C TRP A 68 3.02 -6.97 9.54
N LEU A 69 2.66 -6.85 8.27
CA LEU A 69 2.96 -5.70 7.43
C LEU A 69 1.78 -4.74 7.41
N THR A 70 1.99 -3.48 7.76
CA THR A 70 1.06 -2.41 7.35
C THR A 70 1.33 -2.06 5.89
N THR A 71 0.43 -2.41 4.98
CA THR A 71 0.58 -2.14 3.54
C THR A 71 -0.24 -0.95 3.06
N PHE A 72 -1.22 -0.51 3.84
CA PHE A 72 -2.02 0.68 3.57
C PHE A 72 -2.61 1.22 4.87
N ALA A 73 -2.63 2.53 5.05
CA ALA A 73 -3.33 3.22 6.12
C ALA A 73 -3.63 4.63 5.67
N LYS A 74 -4.90 4.97 5.45
CA LYS A 74 -5.30 6.31 5.01
C LYS A 74 -6.48 6.82 5.81
N GLU A 75 -6.38 8.06 6.23
CA GLU A 75 -7.46 8.79 6.87
C GLU A 75 -8.54 9.07 5.81
N ARG A 76 -9.81 8.92 6.20
CA ARG A 76 -11.00 9.20 5.39
C ARG A 76 -11.11 8.43 4.08
N ALA A 77 -10.23 7.47 3.79
CA ALA A 77 -10.21 6.70 2.55
C ALA A 77 -11.52 5.94 2.24
N LEU A 78 -12.31 5.64 3.27
CA LEU A 78 -13.61 5.02 3.10
C LEU A 78 -14.62 5.96 2.40
N MET A 79 -14.59 7.26 2.69
CA MET A 79 -15.64 8.21 2.30
C MET A 79 -15.14 9.43 1.52
N SER A 80 -13.82 9.64 1.44
CA SER A 80 -13.18 10.74 0.73
C SER A 80 -12.29 10.24 -0.41
N PRO A 81 -12.08 11.07 -1.46
CA PRO A 81 -11.13 10.77 -2.52
C PRO A 81 -9.75 10.42 -1.96
N ILE A 82 -9.17 9.32 -2.41
CA ILE A 82 -7.82 8.92 -1.99
C ILE A 82 -6.80 9.61 -2.89
N THR A 83 -5.94 10.42 -2.29
CA THR A 83 -4.84 11.09 -3.00
C THR A 83 -3.50 10.49 -2.60
N GLY A 84 -2.71 10.08 -3.59
CA GLY A 84 -1.34 9.62 -3.42
C GLY A 84 -0.34 10.55 -4.10
N SER A 85 0.92 10.12 -4.14
CA SER A 85 2.01 10.87 -4.80
C SER A 85 1.78 11.09 -6.31
N ASN A 86 0.93 10.28 -6.93
CA ASN A 86 0.62 10.33 -8.36
C ASN A 86 -0.75 10.99 -8.65
N GLY A 87 -1.38 11.63 -7.67
CA GLY A 87 -2.69 12.28 -7.79
C GLY A 87 -3.83 11.49 -7.17
N THR A 88 -5.07 11.83 -7.57
CA THR A 88 -6.29 11.15 -7.10
C THR A 88 -6.40 9.76 -7.69
N ARG A 89 -6.71 8.78 -6.84
CA ARG A 89 -7.00 7.41 -7.24
C ARG A 89 -8.44 7.28 -7.68
N PHE A 90 -8.62 6.52 -8.74
CA PHE A 90 -9.93 6.12 -9.23
C PHE A 90 -10.03 4.61 -9.22
N PHE A 91 -11.14 4.11 -8.72
CA PHE A 91 -11.54 2.73 -8.73
C PHE A 91 -12.51 2.51 -9.86
N ASN A 92 -12.39 1.35 -10.50
CA ASN A 92 -13.32 0.90 -11.52
C ASN A 92 -13.63 -0.57 -11.28
N VAL A 93 -14.91 -0.88 -11.16
CA VAL A 93 -15.37 -2.23 -10.90
C VAL A 93 -15.82 -2.85 -12.24
N GLY A 94 -14.87 -3.20 -13.10
CA GLY A 94 -15.15 -3.84 -14.39
C GLY A 94 -14.36 -3.28 -15.55
N ASN A 95 -15.01 -3.26 -16.73
CA ASN A 95 -14.44 -2.71 -17.96
C ASN A 95 -15.29 -1.52 -18.46
N ASP A 96 -16.00 -0.85 -17.55
CA ASP A 96 -16.90 0.24 -17.85
C ASP A 96 -16.21 1.58 -17.56
N PHE A 97 -16.72 2.71 -18.05
CA PHE A 97 -16.12 4.03 -17.78
C PHE A 97 -16.66 4.69 -16.49
N ASN A 98 -17.20 3.90 -15.56
CA ASN A 98 -17.70 4.41 -14.28
C ASN A 98 -16.58 4.41 -13.23
N PHE A 99 -16.07 5.59 -12.90
CA PHE A 99 -14.97 5.76 -11.96
C PHE A 99 -15.45 6.41 -10.67
N VAL A 100 -15.00 5.86 -9.55
CA VAL A 100 -15.26 6.39 -8.20
C VAL A 100 -13.92 6.60 -7.50
N ASP A 101 -13.83 7.51 -6.53
CA ASP A 101 -12.54 7.95 -5.98
C ASP A 101 -12.33 7.58 -4.50
N ASN A 102 -13.31 6.94 -3.88
CA ASN A 102 -13.26 6.46 -2.50
C ASN A 102 -13.67 4.98 -2.42
N ILE A 103 -13.27 4.32 -1.31
CA ILE A 103 -13.49 2.88 -1.14
C ILE A 103 -14.98 2.54 -0.96
N GLY A 104 -15.75 3.42 -0.30
CA GLY A 104 -17.18 3.19 -0.06
C GLY A 104 -17.98 3.12 -1.35
N GLU A 105 -17.80 4.09 -2.25
CA GLU A 105 -18.41 4.06 -3.58
C GLU A 105 -17.91 2.85 -4.40
N ALA A 106 -16.63 2.47 -4.29
CA ALA A 106 -16.09 1.29 -4.98
C ALA A 106 -16.73 -0.01 -4.50
N TYR A 107 -16.99 -0.12 -3.19
CA TYR A 107 -17.72 -1.24 -2.59
C TYR A 107 -19.16 -1.30 -3.13
N VAL A 108 -19.89 -0.18 -3.16
CA VAL A 108 -21.25 -0.15 -3.72
C VAL A 108 -21.25 -0.54 -5.20
N GLN A 109 -20.31 -0.02 -6.00
CA GLN A 109 -20.18 -0.41 -7.41
C GLN A 109 -19.95 -1.91 -7.59
N GLN A 110 -19.20 -2.55 -6.69
CA GLN A 110 -19.01 -4.01 -6.71
C GLN A 110 -20.30 -4.75 -6.39
N GLY A 111 -21.09 -4.29 -5.40
CA GLY A 111 -22.39 -4.87 -5.07
C GLY A 111 -23.41 -4.75 -6.21
N LEU A 112 -23.48 -3.59 -6.89
CA LEU A 112 -24.31 -3.42 -8.08
C LEU A 112 -23.93 -4.41 -9.19
N LYS A 113 -22.63 -4.60 -9.42
CA LYS A 113 -22.14 -5.53 -10.44
C LYS A 113 -22.43 -6.99 -10.09
N ASN A 114 -22.37 -7.32 -8.81
CA ASN A 114 -22.75 -8.64 -8.31
C ASN A 114 -24.27 -8.87 -8.36
N GLY A 115 -25.06 -7.82 -8.63
CA GLY A 115 -26.51 -7.86 -8.63
C GLY A 115 -27.09 -7.96 -7.22
N GLU A 116 -26.41 -7.39 -6.21
CA GLU A 116 -26.87 -7.39 -4.82
C GLU A 116 -27.98 -6.35 -4.60
N THR A 117 -27.90 -5.21 -5.28
CA THR A 117 -28.94 -4.18 -5.32
C THR A 117 -28.93 -3.49 -6.69
N ILE A 118 -29.99 -2.75 -7.01
CA ILE A 118 -30.04 -1.81 -8.14
C ILE A 118 -30.07 -0.35 -7.67
N ASP A 119 -30.18 -0.13 -6.37
CA ASP A 119 -30.26 1.17 -5.74
C ASP A 119 -28.87 1.70 -5.38
N THR A 120 -28.66 2.98 -5.67
CA THR A 120 -27.41 3.69 -5.43
C THR A 120 -27.59 4.91 -4.54
N ALA A 121 -28.75 5.05 -3.89
CA ALA A 121 -29.12 6.22 -3.09
C ALA A 121 -28.05 6.61 -2.05
N CYS A 122 -27.36 5.63 -1.45
CA CYS A 122 -26.31 5.89 -0.46
C CYS A 122 -24.98 6.40 -1.05
N SER A 123 -24.68 6.15 -2.34
CA SER A 123 -23.34 6.44 -2.90
C SER A 123 -22.96 7.92 -2.82
N GLY A 124 -23.92 8.82 -2.98
CA GLY A 124 -23.70 10.26 -2.88
C GLY A 124 -23.50 10.77 -1.45
N THR A 125 -23.96 10.02 -0.44
CA THR A 125 -23.94 10.47 0.97
C THR A 125 -22.55 10.33 1.59
N PHE A 126 -21.71 9.40 1.10
CA PHE A 126 -20.37 9.19 1.64
C PHE A 126 -19.54 10.48 1.64
N LYS A 127 -19.42 11.15 0.49
CA LYS A 127 -18.67 12.42 0.40
C LYS A 127 -19.29 13.55 1.21
N GLN A 128 -20.62 13.59 1.30
CA GLN A 128 -21.33 14.61 2.07
C GLN A 128 -20.96 14.56 3.56
N PHE A 129 -20.84 13.34 4.12
CA PHE A 129 -20.57 13.15 5.54
C PHE A 129 -19.10 12.88 5.87
N ALA A 130 -18.22 12.73 4.88
CA ALA A 130 -16.82 12.37 5.09
C ALA A 130 -16.01 13.33 5.98
N GLN A 131 -16.47 14.57 6.15
CA GLN A 131 -15.85 15.59 7.02
C GLN A 131 -16.67 15.84 8.30
N SER A 132 -17.74 15.07 8.52
CA SER A 132 -18.60 15.26 9.67
C SER A 132 -17.91 14.85 10.96
N SER A 133 -18.12 15.67 11.99
CA SER A 133 -17.70 15.41 13.37
C SER A 133 -18.81 14.81 14.23
N GLN A 134 -19.95 14.49 13.61
CA GLN A 134 -21.06 13.81 14.27
C GLN A 134 -20.78 12.30 14.31
N ILE A 135 -21.20 11.65 15.39
CA ILE A 135 -21.13 10.19 15.50
C ILE A 135 -22.21 9.56 14.62
N VAL A 136 -21.89 8.44 13.98
CA VAL A 136 -22.88 7.61 13.29
C VAL A 136 -23.55 6.69 14.30
N SER A 137 -24.88 6.67 14.29
CA SER A 137 -25.71 5.96 15.26
C SER A 137 -26.71 5.07 14.52
N ASP A 138 -26.76 3.80 14.91
CA ASP A 138 -27.78 2.87 14.45
C ASP A 138 -28.97 2.94 15.43
N PRO A 139 -30.14 3.47 15.01
CA PRO A 139 -31.29 3.62 15.88
C PRO A 139 -32.08 2.32 16.08
N CYS A 140 -31.68 1.22 15.44
CA CYS A 140 -32.35 -0.06 15.50
C CYS A 140 -31.79 -0.95 16.63
N PRO A 141 -32.63 -1.80 17.27
CA PRO A 141 -32.13 -2.77 18.23
C PRO A 141 -31.16 -3.78 17.58
N ALA A 142 -30.21 -4.30 18.36
CA ALA A 142 -29.20 -5.23 17.84
C ALA A 142 -29.83 -6.46 17.15
N GLY A 143 -29.43 -6.70 15.90
CA GLY A 143 -29.92 -7.82 15.09
C GLY A 143 -31.30 -7.58 14.45
N VAL A 144 -31.84 -6.37 14.55
CA VAL A 144 -33.08 -5.95 13.88
C VAL A 144 -32.74 -5.22 12.57
N PRO A 145 -33.42 -5.52 11.45
CA PRO A 145 -33.20 -4.81 10.19
C PRO A 145 -33.55 -3.32 10.26
N SER A 146 -32.88 -2.51 9.44
CA SER A 146 -32.99 -1.05 9.42
C SER A 146 -34.39 -0.47 9.09
N TYR A 147 -35.21 -1.26 8.40
CA TYR A 147 -36.58 -0.93 8.01
C TYR A 147 -37.64 -1.37 9.04
N ASP A 148 -37.24 -1.98 10.15
CA ASP A 148 -38.18 -2.46 11.15
C ASP A 148 -38.88 -1.29 11.89
N PRO A 149 -40.21 -1.36 12.13
CA PRO A 149 -40.93 -0.31 12.85
C PRO A 149 -40.46 -0.06 14.30
N SER A 150 -39.68 -0.97 14.89
CA SER A 150 -39.07 -0.78 16.21
C SER A 150 -37.85 0.14 16.21
N CYS A 151 -37.30 0.46 15.04
CA CYS A 151 -36.22 1.44 14.92
C CYS A 151 -36.71 2.84 15.31
N SER A 152 -35.86 3.56 16.05
CA SER A 152 -36.16 4.90 16.53
C SER A 152 -35.59 6.00 15.62
N GLU A 153 -35.67 7.26 16.06
CA GLU A 153 -34.91 8.36 15.46
C GLU A 153 -33.58 8.50 16.21
N VAL A 154 -32.52 8.87 15.49
CA VAL A 154 -31.23 9.19 16.12
C VAL A 154 -31.29 10.49 16.92
N ALA A 155 -30.37 10.65 17.88
CA ALA A 155 -30.35 11.86 18.70
C ALA A 155 -29.94 13.10 17.89
N ALA A 156 -30.32 14.29 18.38
CA ALA A 156 -29.94 15.54 17.75
C ALA A 156 -28.41 15.69 17.71
N GLY A 157 -27.85 15.87 16.51
CA GLY A 157 -26.41 15.97 16.30
C GLY A 157 -25.71 14.65 15.98
N GLU A 158 -26.46 13.56 15.82
CA GLU A 158 -25.96 12.27 15.30
C GLU A 158 -26.32 12.11 13.83
N ILE A 159 -25.61 11.20 13.16
CA ILE A 159 -25.92 10.76 11.80
C ILE A 159 -26.65 9.43 11.89
N ASP A 160 -27.80 9.33 11.25
CA ASP A 160 -28.52 8.06 11.11
C ASP A 160 -27.75 7.10 10.19
N ALA A 161 -27.31 5.95 10.71
CA ALA A 161 -26.52 4.97 9.97
C ALA A 161 -27.20 4.52 8.66
N ARG A 162 -28.53 4.53 8.63
CA ARG A 162 -29.34 4.08 7.49
C ARG A 162 -29.12 4.89 6.22
N ILE A 163 -28.59 6.12 6.31
CA ILE A 163 -28.25 6.92 5.14
C ILE A 163 -27.07 6.36 4.33
N PHE A 164 -26.32 5.43 4.92
CA PHE A 164 -25.19 4.73 4.30
C PHE A 164 -25.57 3.36 3.74
N GLU A 165 -26.84 2.96 3.85
CA GLU A 165 -27.36 1.70 3.31
C GLU A 165 -27.86 1.90 1.88
N CYS A 166 -27.32 1.14 0.94
CA CYS A 166 -27.85 1.09 -0.43
C CYS A 166 -28.81 -0.10 -0.56
N GLY A 167 -29.97 0.08 -1.20
CA GLY A 167 -30.93 -1.01 -1.41
C GLY A 167 -31.97 -1.18 -0.30
N ALA A 168 -31.99 -0.32 0.73
CA ALA A 168 -32.95 -0.40 1.83
C ALA A 168 -34.44 -0.31 1.38
N THR A 169 -34.70 0.25 0.19
CA THR A 169 -36.06 0.35 -0.40
C THR A 169 -36.38 -0.75 -1.41
N ASP A 170 -35.44 -1.63 -1.74
CA ASP A 170 -35.65 -2.71 -2.71
C ASP A 170 -36.47 -3.84 -2.07
N ALA A 171 -37.80 -3.71 -2.08
CA ALA A 171 -38.72 -4.77 -1.63
C ALA A 171 -38.62 -6.09 -2.45
N ILE A 172 -37.73 -6.15 -3.45
CA ILE A 172 -37.57 -7.23 -4.42
C ILE A 172 -36.29 -8.06 -4.14
N MET A 173 -35.37 -7.53 -3.32
CA MET A 173 -34.06 -8.15 -3.03
C MET A 173 -33.88 -8.17 -1.51
N GLU A 174 -33.66 -9.34 -0.91
CA GLU A 174 -33.32 -9.46 0.53
C GLU A 174 -31.90 -8.92 0.86
N ALA A 175 -31.22 -8.30 -0.11
CA ALA A 175 -29.85 -7.84 0.01
C ALA A 175 -29.80 -6.31 0.04
N THR A 176 -29.54 -5.78 1.24
CA THR A 176 -29.14 -4.39 1.47
C THR A 176 -27.64 -4.34 1.59
N LEU A 177 -27.00 -3.37 0.93
CA LEU A 177 -25.58 -3.07 1.14
C LEU A 177 -25.46 -2.17 2.38
N ASP A 178 -25.44 -2.78 3.55
CA ASP A 178 -25.40 -2.13 4.87
C ASP A 178 -24.04 -2.27 5.59
N ASP A 179 -23.06 -2.96 4.98
CA ASP A 179 -21.74 -3.19 5.58
C ASP A 179 -21.04 -1.86 5.95
N ILE A 180 -21.17 -0.82 5.10
CA ILE A 180 -20.58 0.50 5.38
C ILE A 180 -21.30 1.18 6.55
N ALA A 181 -22.63 1.10 6.60
CA ALA A 181 -23.41 1.63 7.73
C ALA A 181 -22.97 0.95 9.03
N THR A 182 -22.90 -0.38 9.03
CA THR A 182 -22.45 -1.20 10.15
C THR A 182 -21.01 -0.87 10.57
N ALA A 183 -20.11 -0.70 9.60
CA ALA A 183 -18.71 -0.38 9.87
C ALA A 183 -18.51 1.03 10.45
N LEU A 184 -19.42 1.96 10.16
CA LEU A 184 -19.37 3.33 10.65
C LEU A 184 -20.07 3.53 11.99
N THR A 185 -20.98 2.64 12.40
CA THR A 185 -21.71 2.76 13.66
C THR A 185 -20.77 2.95 14.86
N GLY A 186 -20.98 4.03 15.59
CA GLY A 186 -20.17 4.45 16.72
C GLY A 186 -18.91 5.24 16.37
N LEU A 187 -18.66 5.54 15.08
CA LEU A 187 -17.48 6.27 14.61
C LEU A 187 -17.83 7.68 14.12
N HIS A 188 -16.85 8.58 14.12
CA HIS A 188 -16.92 9.90 13.49
C HIS A 188 -16.32 9.84 12.08
N PRO A 189 -17.09 10.07 11.00
CA PRO A 189 -16.62 9.91 9.62
C PRO A 189 -15.30 10.63 9.30
N LYS A 190 -15.08 11.83 9.85
CA LYS A 190 -13.86 12.60 9.64
C LYS A 190 -12.59 11.94 10.20
N ASP A 191 -12.74 11.08 11.22
CA ASP A 191 -11.65 10.46 11.98
C ASP A 191 -11.46 8.98 11.58
N VAL A 192 -12.30 8.44 10.68
CA VAL A 192 -12.23 7.06 10.19
C VAL A 192 -11.01 6.84 9.31
N TRP A 193 -10.28 5.78 9.57
CA TRP A 193 -9.19 5.28 8.74
C TRP A 193 -9.55 3.92 8.16
N VAL A 194 -8.97 3.62 7.00
CA VAL A 194 -8.88 2.25 6.49
C VAL A 194 -7.43 1.81 6.63
N THR A 195 -7.19 0.79 7.45
CA THR A 195 -5.87 0.18 7.65
C THR A 195 -5.88 -1.24 7.10
N ARG A 196 -4.90 -1.57 6.25
CA ARG A 196 -4.66 -2.91 5.73
C ARG A 196 -3.40 -3.50 6.38
N LEU A 197 -3.58 -4.63 7.04
CA LEU A 197 -2.50 -5.43 7.60
C LEU A 197 -2.41 -6.77 6.86
N GLU A 198 -1.19 -7.22 6.57
CA GLU A 198 -0.93 -8.50 5.91
C GLU A 198 0.03 -9.34 6.74
N ALA A 199 -0.13 -10.65 6.71
CA ALA A 199 0.82 -11.59 7.31
C ALA A 199 0.88 -12.88 6.49
N ASP A 200 2.02 -13.59 6.57
CA ASP A 200 2.14 -14.99 6.16
C ASP A 200 2.68 -15.80 7.35
N LEU A 201 1.77 -16.16 8.26
CA LEU A 201 2.14 -16.65 9.57
C LEU A 201 2.46 -18.15 9.53
N PRO A 202 3.58 -18.61 10.14
CA PRO A 202 3.78 -20.03 10.34
C PRO A 202 2.70 -20.58 11.27
N ARG A 203 2.35 -21.86 11.12
CA ARG A 203 1.34 -22.52 11.95
C ARG A 203 1.56 -22.32 13.45
N ALA A 204 2.81 -22.27 13.91
CA ALA A 204 3.15 -22.06 15.31
C ALA A 204 2.75 -20.66 15.84
N ALA A 205 2.77 -19.63 14.99
CA ALA A 205 2.39 -18.27 15.36
C ALA A 205 0.88 -18.15 15.63
N LEU A 206 0.06 -18.98 14.99
CA LEU A 206 -1.39 -19.04 15.18
C LEU A 206 -1.82 -19.55 16.56
N ALA A 207 -0.90 -20.02 17.39
CA ALA A 207 -1.17 -20.39 18.78
C ALA A 207 -1.39 -19.17 19.69
N ASN A 208 -1.00 -17.98 19.26
CA ASN A 208 -1.24 -16.72 19.96
C ASN A 208 -2.34 -15.97 19.23
N ASP A 209 -3.30 -15.41 19.94
CA ASP A 209 -4.29 -14.52 19.33
C ASP A 209 -3.62 -13.21 18.87
N LEU A 210 -4.08 -12.62 17.76
CA LEU A 210 -3.61 -11.32 17.34
C LEU A 210 -4.25 -10.24 18.22
N ILE A 211 -3.44 -9.41 18.85
CA ILE A 211 -3.91 -8.22 19.54
C ILE A 211 -3.63 -7.03 18.63
N ILE A 212 -4.67 -6.30 18.26
CA ILE A 212 -4.53 -5.00 17.58
C ILE A 212 -4.67 -3.85 18.57
N ALA A 213 -3.93 -2.77 18.32
CA ALA A 213 -3.99 -1.52 19.06
C ALA A 213 -3.87 -0.32 18.12
N ALA A 214 -4.22 0.87 18.60
CA ALA A 214 -3.91 2.09 17.89
C ALA A 214 -2.40 2.19 17.67
N ALA A 215 -1.99 2.56 16.47
CA ALA A 215 -0.59 2.70 16.13
C ALA A 215 0.05 3.83 16.93
N ALA A 216 1.28 3.61 17.40
CA ALA A 216 2.02 4.62 18.14
C ALA A 216 2.26 5.90 17.31
N SER A 217 2.28 5.76 15.98
CA SER A 217 2.38 6.85 15.02
C SER A 217 1.17 6.87 14.08
N GLN A 218 0.43 7.98 14.12
CA GLN A 218 -0.76 8.21 13.29
C GLN A 218 -0.36 8.84 11.94
N VAL A 219 0.52 8.14 11.23
CA VAL A 219 1.02 8.55 9.91
C VAL A 219 0.46 7.61 8.85
N GLU A 220 -0.01 8.21 7.77
CA GLU A 220 -0.52 7.47 6.61
C GLU A 220 0.54 6.57 5.99
N VAL A 221 0.10 5.40 5.51
CA VAL A 221 0.92 4.47 4.73
C VAL A 221 0.28 4.35 3.37
N ASP A 222 1.04 4.69 2.35
CA ASP A 222 0.56 4.65 0.99
C ASP A 222 0.83 3.30 0.32
N ALA A 223 -0.11 2.82 -0.48
CA ALA A 223 0.04 1.63 -1.32
C ALA A 223 0.75 1.95 -2.65
N ASP A 224 0.76 3.21 -3.08
CA ASP A 224 1.56 3.64 -4.24
C ASP A 224 3.01 3.86 -3.81
N LEU A 225 3.86 2.90 -4.15
CA LEU A 225 5.27 2.95 -3.83
C LEU A 225 6.08 3.45 -5.02
N GLN A 226 6.89 4.49 -4.81
CA GLN A 226 7.83 4.98 -5.81
C GLN A 226 9.21 4.37 -5.55
N ALA A 227 9.77 3.68 -6.55
CA ALA A 227 11.13 3.19 -6.49
C ALA A 227 12.12 4.35 -6.33
N ARG A 228 13.06 4.22 -5.38
CA ARG A 228 14.12 5.21 -5.12
C ARG A 228 15.38 4.95 -5.93
N SER A 229 15.47 3.80 -6.57
CA SER A 229 16.59 3.40 -7.43
C SER A 229 16.08 2.83 -8.76
N ALA A 230 16.93 2.92 -9.79
CA ALA A 230 16.67 2.39 -11.11
C ALA A 230 17.85 1.53 -11.56
N THR A 231 17.57 0.42 -12.23
CA THR A 231 18.58 -0.44 -12.87
C THR A 231 18.28 -0.57 -14.36
N ASN A 232 19.33 -0.81 -15.15
CA ASN A 232 19.26 -0.98 -16.59
C ASN A 232 18.58 0.19 -17.33
N ILE A 233 18.77 1.43 -16.88
CA ILE A 233 18.14 2.63 -17.47
C ILE A 233 18.54 2.86 -18.93
N GLU A 234 19.69 2.33 -19.34
CA GLU A 234 20.18 2.32 -20.71
C GLU A 234 19.22 1.62 -21.69
N SER A 235 18.32 0.74 -21.22
CA SER A 235 17.28 0.14 -22.06
C SER A 235 16.25 1.16 -22.56
N LEU A 236 16.10 2.29 -21.84
CA LEU A 236 15.10 3.31 -22.09
C LEU A 236 15.71 4.56 -22.73
N CYS A 237 16.86 5.00 -22.24
CA CYS A 237 17.53 6.21 -22.74
C CYS A 237 18.53 5.93 -23.87
N GLY A 238 18.75 4.64 -24.22
CA GLY A 238 19.93 4.20 -24.96
C GLY A 238 21.18 4.34 -24.09
N SER A 239 22.23 3.55 -24.39
CA SER A 239 23.54 3.79 -23.79
C SER A 239 23.99 5.19 -24.20
N GLY A 240 23.85 6.16 -23.31
CA GLY A 240 24.27 7.53 -23.48
C GLY A 240 25.80 7.64 -23.57
N VAL A 241 26.40 7.04 -24.60
CA VAL A 241 27.65 7.54 -25.13
C VAL A 241 27.24 8.81 -25.86
N VAL A 242 27.36 9.95 -25.19
CA VAL A 242 27.43 11.22 -25.89
C VAL A 242 28.62 11.07 -26.83
N SER A 243 28.37 10.75 -28.11
CA SER A 243 29.39 10.94 -29.13
C SER A 243 29.84 12.39 -28.96
N PRO A 244 31.14 12.66 -28.71
CA PRO A 244 31.60 14.03 -28.73
C PRO A 244 31.15 14.59 -30.08
N MET A 245 30.30 15.62 -30.05
CA MET A 245 29.89 16.28 -31.29
C MET A 245 31.19 16.59 -32.03
N PRO A 246 31.32 16.21 -33.31
CA PRO A 246 32.41 16.73 -34.11
C PRO A 246 32.26 18.25 -34.04
N THR A 247 33.22 18.91 -33.40
CA THR A 247 33.35 20.36 -33.48
C THR A 247 33.48 20.67 -34.96
N MET A 248 32.39 21.11 -35.60
CA MET A 248 32.49 21.64 -36.94
C MET A 248 33.45 22.83 -36.85
N PRO A 249 34.51 22.87 -37.68
CA PRO A 249 35.36 24.04 -37.73
C PRO A 249 34.47 25.20 -38.16
N SER A 250 34.30 26.18 -37.27
CA SER A 250 33.86 27.50 -37.71
C SER A 250 34.91 28.00 -38.70
N ASP A 251 34.45 28.49 -39.85
CA ASP A 251 35.24 28.88 -41.02
C ASP A 251 36.09 30.16 -40.80
N GLY A 252 36.55 30.36 -39.56
CA GLY A 252 37.08 31.64 -39.07
C GLY A 252 38.45 31.59 -38.41
N ASP A 253 39.17 30.46 -38.38
CA ASP A 253 40.51 30.46 -37.77
C ASP A 253 41.51 29.52 -38.47
N LYS A 254 41.99 29.99 -39.63
CA LYS A 254 43.27 29.56 -40.18
C LYS A 254 44.39 30.16 -39.33
N SER A 255 44.74 29.52 -38.22
CA SER A 255 46.10 29.44 -37.67
C SER A 255 46.06 29.07 -36.20
N ARG A 256 46.10 27.78 -35.90
CA ARG A 256 46.88 27.23 -34.77
C ARG A 256 46.85 25.72 -34.80
N MET A 257 47.96 25.18 -35.30
CA MET A 257 48.37 23.80 -35.11
C MET A 257 48.46 23.54 -33.60
N LEU A 258 47.51 22.81 -33.02
CA LEU A 258 47.67 22.22 -31.69
C LEU A 258 47.89 20.72 -31.86
N VAL A 259 49.15 20.35 -31.73
CA VAL A 259 49.62 18.98 -31.60
C VAL A 259 49.06 18.41 -30.30
N LEU A 260 48.08 17.52 -30.37
CA LEU A 260 47.67 16.68 -29.24
C LEU A 260 48.51 15.40 -29.27
N VAL A 261 49.68 15.49 -28.63
CA VAL A 261 50.51 14.34 -28.27
C VAL A 261 50.11 13.85 -26.88
N SER A 262 49.61 12.61 -26.85
CA SER A 262 49.68 11.60 -25.78
C SER A 262 49.07 11.88 -24.40
N THR A 263 48.27 10.93 -23.90
CA THR A 263 48.77 9.92 -22.94
C THR A 263 47.88 8.68 -22.91
N LEU A 264 48.43 7.61 -23.50
CA LEU A 264 48.08 6.22 -23.22
C LEU A 264 48.71 5.84 -21.86
N ALA A 265 48.02 4.96 -21.13
CA ALA A 265 48.59 3.98 -20.21
C ALA A 265 49.41 4.50 -19.00
N ALA A 266 48.73 4.68 -17.86
CA ALA A 266 49.35 4.57 -16.54
C ALA A 266 48.35 3.99 -15.53
N GLY A 267 48.12 2.68 -15.60
CA GLY A 267 47.27 1.94 -14.66
C GLY A 267 47.61 0.45 -14.52
N LEU A 268 48.78 0.02 -14.99
CA LEU A 268 49.21 -1.39 -14.94
C LEU A 268 50.61 -1.62 -14.33
N LEU A 269 51.15 -0.67 -13.55
CA LEU A 269 52.43 -0.84 -12.86
C LEU A 269 52.39 -0.40 -11.38
N ALA A 270 51.41 -0.92 -10.62
CA ALA A 270 51.39 -0.79 -9.16
C ALA A 270 51.15 -2.12 -8.41
N PHE A 271 51.42 -3.27 -9.04
CA PHE A 271 51.35 -4.59 -8.39
C PHE A 271 52.58 -5.48 -8.61
N ALA A 272 53.76 -4.89 -8.85
CA ALA A 272 55.03 -5.62 -8.98
C ALA A 272 56.14 -5.08 -8.05
N ARG A 273 55.80 -4.59 -6.85
CA ARG A 273 56.80 -4.18 -5.84
C ARG A 273 56.60 -4.73 -4.42
N LYS A 274 55.65 -5.64 -4.21
CA LYS A 274 55.38 -6.25 -2.89
C LYS A 274 55.51 -7.78 -2.84
N ARG A 275 56.26 -8.40 -3.76
CA ARG A 275 56.44 -9.87 -3.79
C ARG A 275 57.88 -10.37 -3.96
N LEU A 276 58.87 -9.57 -3.56
CA LEU A 276 60.29 -9.97 -3.52
C LEU A 276 60.98 -9.65 -2.18
N ARG A 277 60.26 -9.75 -1.05
CA ARG A 277 60.89 -9.54 0.28
C ARG A 277 60.73 -10.65 1.31
N ASN A 278 60.06 -11.75 1.00
CA ASN A 278 60.06 -12.94 1.86
C ASN A 278 60.47 -14.18 1.05
N VAL A 279 61.77 -14.42 0.96
CA VAL A 279 62.34 -15.75 0.74
C VAL A 279 63.39 -15.92 1.82
N GLU A 280 62.97 -16.43 2.99
CA GLU A 280 63.89 -17.03 3.95
C GLU A 280 64.30 -18.40 3.42
N LEU A 281 65.62 -18.64 3.43
CA LEU A 281 66.23 -19.91 3.05
C LEU A 281 66.07 -20.93 4.19
N PRO A 282 65.91 -22.23 3.88
CA PRO A 282 65.90 -23.28 4.88
C PRO A 282 67.34 -23.61 5.31
N THR A 283 67.62 -23.56 6.61
CA THR A 283 68.78 -24.24 7.21
C THR A 283 68.32 -25.55 7.82
N VAL A 284 68.81 -26.65 7.23
CA VAL A 284 68.85 -27.98 7.84
C VAL A 284 70.27 -28.19 8.39
N ALA A 285 70.36 -28.39 9.70
CA ALA A 285 71.28 -29.29 10.39
C ALA A 285 70.74 -29.50 11.80
#